data_AF-A0A1G1E3B6-F1
#
_entry.id   AF-A0A1G1E3B6-F1
#
_cell.length_a   1.000
_cell.length_b   1.000
_cell.length_c   1.000
_cell.angle_alpha   90.00
_cell.angle_beta   90.00
_cell.angle_gamma   90.00
#
_symmetry.space_group_name_H-M   'P 1'
#
loop_
_entity.id
_entity.type
_entity.pdbx_description
1 polymer ?
#
loop_
_entity_poly.entity_id
_entity_poly.type
_entity_poly.pdbx_seq_one_letter_code
_entity_poly.pdbx_strand_id
1 'polypeptide(L)'
;MLFAKKISLKKYPLLGTYIPNPIDLTKLPRGKTYQIAAPHFILQFFFDGKNLSGVIAKRDQRQIIRVRWCLFRNCEHSPYDYSVTIAESFSPPFEDGFFTVKFPPGLQYEFQGLEFFTP
;
A
#
# COMPACT_ATOMS: atom_id res chain seq x y z
N MET A 1 -29.70 10.66 9.59
CA MET A 1 -28.85 9.56 10.11
C MET A 1 -28.40 8.71 8.94
N LEU A 2 -27.13 8.77 8.54
CA LEU A 2 -26.58 7.91 7.48
C LEU A 2 -25.87 6.72 8.15
N PHE A 3 -26.44 5.53 8.00
CA PHE A 3 -25.88 4.31 8.53
C PHE A 3 -24.52 4.03 7.86
N ALA A 4 -23.44 4.07 8.64
CA ALA A 4 -22.13 3.57 8.23
C ALA A 4 -22.27 2.05 8.01
N LYS A 5 -22.24 1.62 6.75
CA LYS A 5 -22.31 0.20 6.40
C LYS A 5 -21.02 -0.46 6.90
N LYS A 6 -21.13 -1.27 7.97
CA LYS A 6 -20.00 -2.03 8.54
C LYS A 6 -19.45 -2.94 7.45
N ILE A 7 -18.30 -2.58 6.87
CA ILE A 7 -17.67 -3.36 5.81
C ILE A 7 -17.26 -4.70 6.43
N SER A 8 -18.01 -5.76 6.14
CA SER A 8 -17.64 -7.11 6.53
C SER A 8 -16.41 -7.49 5.72
N LEU A 9 -15.23 -7.50 6.35
CA LEU A 9 -14.00 -8.09 5.81
C LEU A 9 -14.15 -9.63 5.79
N LYS A 10 -15.10 -10.17 5.00
CA LYS A 10 -15.09 -11.61 4.65
C LYS A 10 -13.64 -11.97 4.28
N LYS A 11 -13.11 -13.01 4.94
CA LYS A 11 -11.73 -13.52 4.81
C LYS A 11 -11.35 -13.56 3.32
N TYR A 12 -10.59 -12.56 2.88
CA TYR A 12 -10.00 -12.60 1.55
C TYR A 12 -8.92 -13.69 1.59
N PRO A 13 -8.85 -14.59 0.61
CA PRO A 13 -7.83 -15.64 0.60
C PRO A 13 -6.46 -14.99 0.74
N LEU A 14 -5.70 -15.43 1.75
CA LEU A 14 -4.32 -15.00 1.99
C LEU A 14 -3.45 -15.63 0.90
N LEU A 15 -3.30 -14.93 -0.23
CA LEU A 15 -2.44 -15.38 -1.34
C LEU A 15 -0.98 -14.90 -1.16
N GLY A 16 -0.68 -14.17 -0.08
CA GLY A 16 0.64 -13.63 0.22
C GLY A 16 0.98 -13.67 1.71
N THR A 17 2.24 -13.33 2.04
CA THR A 17 2.71 -13.26 3.43
C THR A 17 2.13 -12.01 4.10
N TYR A 18 1.40 -12.18 5.21
CA TYR A 18 0.90 -11.04 5.98
C TYR A 18 2.07 -10.31 6.65
N ILE A 19 2.12 -8.99 6.50
CA ILE A 19 3.16 -8.15 7.09
C ILE A 19 2.54 -6.94 7.80
N PRO A 20 3.21 -6.39 8.83
CA PRO A 20 2.77 -5.16 9.46
C PRO A 20 2.88 -3.98 8.48
N ASN A 21 2.19 -2.90 8.86
CA ASN A 21 2.23 -1.61 8.18
C ASN A 21 2.41 -0.54 9.27
N PRO A 22 3.49 0.26 9.28
CA PRO A 22 4.53 0.40 8.26
C PRO A 22 5.48 -0.81 8.13
N ILE A 23 6.21 -0.84 7.02
CA ILE A 23 7.05 -1.97 6.56
C ILE A 23 8.52 -1.55 6.56
N ASP A 24 9.39 -2.40 7.12
CA ASP A 24 10.83 -2.28 7.01
C ASP A 24 11.31 -2.95 5.71
N LEU A 25 11.60 -2.15 4.67
CA LEU A 25 12.02 -2.65 3.36
C LEU A 25 13.36 -3.39 3.43
N THR A 26 14.21 -3.08 4.41
CA THR A 26 15.52 -3.73 4.58
C THR A 26 15.40 -5.19 5.02
N LYS A 27 14.24 -5.57 5.56
CA LYS A 27 13.95 -6.93 6.04
C LYS A 27 13.00 -7.69 5.13
N LEU A 28 12.58 -7.11 4.01
CA LEU A 28 11.60 -7.71 3.12
C LEU A 28 12.30 -8.67 2.13
N PRO A 29 12.07 -10.00 2.19
CA PRO A 29 12.67 -10.91 1.24
C PRO A 29 12.32 -10.59 -0.23
N ARG A 30 13.26 -10.76 -1.15
CA ARG A 30 12.96 -10.62 -2.58
C ARG A 30 12.17 -11.82 -3.11
N GLY A 31 11.41 -11.62 -4.19
CA GLY A 31 10.75 -12.74 -4.89
C GLY A 31 9.44 -13.23 -4.24
N LYS A 32 8.88 -12.50 -3.28
CA LYS A 32 7.64 -12.87 -2.58
C LYS A 32 6.55 -11.82 -2.74
N THR A 33 5.31 -12.29 -2.59
CA THR A 33 4.11 -11.44 -2.52
C THR A 33 3.71 -11.25 -1.06
N TYR A 34 3.36 -10.03 -0.72
CA TYR A 34 2.98 -9.58 0.61
C TYR A 34 1.54 -9.13 0.64
N GLN A 35 0.90 -9.23 1.80
CA GLN A 35 -0.45 -8.75 2.01
C GLN A 35 -0.51 -7.85 3.22
N ILE A 36 -1.24 -6.75 3.08
CA ILE A 36 -1.57 -5.82 4.16
C ILE A 36 -3.09 -5.79 4.31
N ALA A 37 -3.55 -5.87 5.55
CA ALA A 37 -4.93 -5.57 5.90
C ALA A 37 -4.95 -4.34 6.82
N ALA A 38 -5.56 -3.27 6.32
CA ALA A 38 -5.81 -2.03 7.04
C ALA A 38 -7.33 -1.86 7.23
N PRO A 39 -7.79 -0.92 8.09
CA PRO A 39 -9.21 -0.76 8.38
C PRO A 39 -10.10 -0.57 7.14
N HIS A 40 -9.59 0.12 6.11
CA HIS A 40 -10.36 0.49 4.92
C HIS A 40 -9.93 -0.25 3.65
N PHE A 41 -8.90 -1.09 3.69
CA PHE A 41 -8.44 -1.81 2.52
C PHE A 41 -7.66 -3.09 2.85
N ILE A 42 -7.66 -4.01 1.90
CA ILE A 42 -6.75 -5.15 1.84
C ILE A 42 -6.06 -5.05 0.49
N LEU A 43 -4.73 -5.12 0.48
CA LEU A 43 -3.95 -5.14 -0.75
C LEU A 43 -2.89 -6.23 -0.70
N GLN A 44 -2.53 -6.71 -1.88
CA GLN A 44 -1.40 -7.60 -2.10
C GLN A 44 -0.40 -6.91 -3.00
N PHE A 45 0.89 -7.06 -2.73
CA PHE A 45 1.92 -6.43 -3.53
C PHE A 45 3.20 -7.25 -3.60
N PHE A 46 3.97 -6.97 -4.62
CA PHE A 46 5.32 -7.45 -4.87
C PHE A 46 6.26 -6.24 -4.90
N PHE A 47 7.44 -6.40 -4.29
CA PHE A 47 8.51 -5.41 -4.32
C PHE A 47 9.74 -6.04 -4.99
N ASP A 48 10.18 -5.44 -6.10
CA ASP A 48 11.31 -5.94 -6.88
C ASP A 48 12.68 -5.45 -6.36
N GLY A 49 12.68 -4.70 -5.26
CA GLY A 49 13.85 -3.98 -4.74
C GLY A 49 13.88 -2.49 -5.11
N LYS A 50 12.98 -2.04 -5.99
CA LYS A 50 12.89 -0.67 -6.48
C LYS A 50 11.44 -0.20 -6.62
N ASN A 51 10.63 -0.94 -7.37
CA ASN A 51 9.24 -0.63 -7.69
C ASN A 51 8.28 -1.54 -6.94
N LEU A 52 7.04 -1.05 -6.81
CA LEU A 52 5.92 -1.81 -6.30
C LEU A 52 4.97 -2.14 -7.43
N SER A 53 4.43 -3.35 -7.40
CA SER A 53 3.26 -3.72 -8.20
C SER A 53 2.35 -4.57 -7.35
N GLY A 54 1.04 -4.40 -7.48
CA GLY A 54 0.11 -5.09 -6.61
C GLY A 54 -1.32 -4.98 -7.06
N VAL A 55 -2.22 -5.55 -6.26
CA VAL A 55 -3.66 -5.51 -6.44
C VAL A 55 -4.34 -5.12 -5.13
N ILE A 56 -5.30 -4.22 -5.21
CA ILE A 56 -6.18 -3.84 -4.11
C ILE A 56 -7.32 -4.86 -4.08
N ALA A 57 -7.09 -5.94 -3.34
CA ALA A 57 -8.04 -7.02 -3.13
C ALA A 57 -9.41 -6.54 -2.59
N LYS A 58 -9.40 -5.51 -1.75
CA LYS A 58 -10.61 -4.92 -1.20
C LYS A 58 -10.37 -3.48 -0.76
N ARG A 59 -11.34 -2.59 -0.94
CA ARG A 59 -11.29 -1.23 -0.37
C ARG A 59 -12.66 -0.65 -0.07
N ASP A 60 -12.68 0.33 0.84
CA ASP A 60 -13.74 1.34 0.90
C ASP A 60 -13.53 2.32 -0.26
N GLN A 61 -14.49 2.37 -1.18
CA GLN A 61 -14.42 3.23 -2.36
C GLN A 61 -14.47 4.72 -2.03
N ARG A 62 -14.90 5.10 -0.82
CA ARG A 62 -14.94 6.49 -0.36
C ARG A 62 -13.56 7.01 0.02
N GLN A 63 -12.62 6.11 0.30
CA GLN A 63 -11.30 6.44 0.79
C GLN A 63 -10.27 6.48 -0.34
N ILE A 64 -9.36 7.45 -0.23
CA ILE A 64 -8.13 7.48 -1.01
C ILE A 64 -7.16 6.50 -0.36
N ILE A 65 -6.42 5.74 -1.17
CA ILE A 65 -5.31 4.93 -0.68
C ILE A 65 -4.01 5.53 -1.21
N ARG A 66 -3.12 5.86 -0.29
CA ARG A 66 -1.76 6.33 -0.59
C ARG A 66 -0.74 5.32 -0.13
N VAL A 67 0.39 5.36 -0.80
CA VAL A 67 1.61 4.71 -0.35
C VAL A 67 2.68 5.76 -0.17
N ARG A 68 3.37 5.71 0.97
CA ARG A 68 4.49 6.56 1.33
C ARG A 68 5.75 5.71 1.39
N TRP A 69 6.74 6.07 0.57
CA TRP A 69 8.11 5.63 0.78
C TRP A 69 8.73 6.47 1.88
N CYS A 70 9.28 5.79 2.88
CA CYS A 70 9.82 6.42 4.07
C CYS A 70 11.35 6.38 4.02
N LEU A 71 11.98 7.51 4.36
CA LEU A 71 13.45 7.55 4.46
C LEU A 71 13.96 6.58 5.55
N PHE A 72 13.21 6.48 6.66
CA PHE A 72 13.55 5.64 7.80
C PHE A 72 12.67 4.38 7.87
N ARG A 73 13.23 3.30 8.43
CA ARG A 73 12.59 1.97 8.53
C ARG A 73 11.29 1.99 9.36
N ASN A 74 11.20 2.92 10.31
CA ASN A 74 10.05 3.10 11.20
C ASN A 74 8.99 4.05 10.63
N CYS A 75 9.20 4.62 9.44
CA CYS A 75 8.33 5.63 8.85
C CYS A 75 8.08 6.88 9.72
N GLU A 76 9.05 7.24 10.58
CA GLU A 76 9.10 8.57 11.18
C GLU A 76 9.09 9.64 10.09
N HIS A 77 8.33 10.70 10.32
CA HIS A 77 8.09 11.74 9.32
C HIS A 77 9.41 12.38 8.88
N SER A 78 9.64 12.42 7.58
CA SER A 78 10.81 13.05 6.98
C SER A 78 10.41 13.93 5.80
N PRO A 79 11.04 15.10 5.61
CA PRO A 79 10.81 15.93 4.43
C PRO A 79 11.27 15.24 3.13
N TYR A 80 12.02 14.15 3.24
CA TYR A 80 12.50 13.36 2.11
C TYR A 80 11.58 12.17 1.78
N ASP A 81 10.50 11.98 2.53
CA ASP A 81 9.49 10.97 2.21
C ASP A 81 8.81 11.30 0.88
N TYR A 82 8.37 10.26 0.17
CA TYR A 82 7.68 10.40 -1.10
C TYR A 82 6.35 9.66 -1.05
N SER A 83 5.26 10.32 -1.46
CA SER A 83 3.91 9.75 -1.40
C SER A 83 3.23 9.74 -2.76
N VAL A 84 2.51 8.66 -3.06
CA VAL A 84 1.74 8.49 -4.31
C VAL A 84 0.35 7.97 -3.98
N THR A 85 -0.67 8.52 -4.63
CA THR A 85 -2.01 7.93 -4.61
C THR A 85 -2.06 6.71 -5.51
N ILE A 86 -2.44 5.56 -4.95
CA ILE A 86 -2.63 4.30 -5.69
C ILE A 86 -4.09 3.96 -5.91
N ALA A 87 -5.01 4.63 -5.21
CA ALA A 87 -6.44 4.52 -5.45
C ALA A 87 -7.14 5.84 -5.09
N GLU A 88 -7.86 6.42 -6.05
CA GLU A 88 -8.69 7.59 -5.81
C GLU A 88 -10.07 7.22 -5.25
N SER A 89 -10.69 8.16 -4.56
CA SER A 89 -12.09 8.04 -4.13
C SER A 89 -13.01 7.95 -5.35
N PHE A 90 -13.93 6.99 -5.36
CA PHE A 90 -14.92 6.77 -6.41
C PHE A 90 -14.37 6.67 -7.87
N SER A 91 -13.13 6.25 -8.07
CA SER A 91 -12.53 6.11 -9.41
C SER A 91 -13.10 4.92 -10.23
N PRO A 92 -13.55 5.15 -11.48
CA PRO A 92 -13.85 4.11 -12.48
C PRO A 92 -12.66 3.88 -13.46
N PRO A 93 -12.57 2.71 -14.13
CA PRO A 93 -13.34 1.49 -13.93
C PRO A 93 -12.93 0.79 -12.63
N PHE A 94 -13.90 0.21 -11.92
CA PHE A 94 -13.67 -0.35 -10.59
C PHE A 94 -12.88 -1.67 -10.57
N GLU A 95 -12.55 -2.24 -11.73
CA GLU A 95 -12.34 -3.68 -11.85
C GLU A 95 -10.91 -4.17 -11.87
N ASP A 96 -9.90 -3.38 -12.20
CA ASP A 96 -8.58 -4.00 -12.30
C ASP A 96 -7.87 -4.03 -10.94
N GLY A 97 -8.13 -3.07 -10.05
CA GLY A 97 -7.55 -3.02 -8.69
C GLY A 97 -6.01 -3.00 -8.66
N PHE A 98 -5.36 -3.16 -9.80
CA PHE A 98 -3.93 -3.21 -9.97
C PHE A 98 -3.35 -1.82 -9.79
N PHE A 99 -2.22 -1.77 -9.11
CA PHE A 99 -1.42 -0.56 -8.99
C PHE A 99 0.03 -0.89 -9.26
N THR A 100 0.73 0.07 -9.86
CA THR A 100 2.18 0.06 -9.97
C THR A 100 2.67 1.39 -9.50
N VAL A 101 3.71 1.38 -8.66
CA VAL A 101 4.42 2.59 -8.32
C VAL A 101 5.88 2.43 -8.58
N LYS A 102 6.39 3.31 -9.44
CA LYS A 102 7.79 3.35 -9.80
C LYS A 102 8.55 4.16 -8.78
N PHE A 103 9.77 3.72 -8.50
CA PHE A 103 10.71 4.51 -7.70
C PHE A 103 10.91 5.88 -8.37
N PRO A 104 10.89 7.00 -7.61
CA PRO A 104 11.03 8.33 -8.19
C PRO A 104 12.38 8.47 -8.91
N PRO A 105 12.40 8.94 -10.18
CA PRO A 105 13.64 9.15 -10.89
C PRO A 105 14.43 10.31 -10.26
N GLY A 106 15.76 10.20 -10.24
CA GLY A 106 16.66 11.29 -9.83
C GLY A 106 16.92 11.42 -8.32
N LEU A 107 16.39 10.53 -7.48
CA LEU A 107 16.77 10.49 -6.06
C LEU A 107 18.13 9.83 -5.86
N GLN A 108 18.96 10.42 -4.99
CA GLN A 108 20.30 9.91 -4.63
C GLN A 108 20.30 9.10 -3.33
N TYR A 109 19.14 8.84 -2.74
CA TYR A 109 18.98 8.09 -1.50
C TYR A 109 18.00 6.94 -1.69
N GLU A 110 18.14 5.91 -0.85
CA GLU A 110 17.24 4.77 -0.82
C GLU A 110 16.24 4.92 0.32
N PHE A 111 14.99 4.55 0.03
CA PHE A 111 13.96 4.46 1.05
C PHE A 111 14.12 3.17 1.85
N GLN A 112 14.01 3.27 3.17
CA GLN A 112 14.16 2.14 4.07
C GLN A 112 12.81 1.61 4.58
N GLY A 113 11.75 2.41 4.45
CA GLY A 113 10.41 2.04 4.89
C GLY A 113 9.36 2.24 3.81
N LEU A 114 8.21 1.60 4.01
CA LEU A 114 7.04 1.75 3.17
C LEU A 114 5.77 1.70 4.02
N GLU A 115 4.82 2.59 3.75
CA GLU A 115 3.55 2.62 4.45
C GLU A 115 2.40 2.81 3.48
N PHE A 116 1.35 2.00 3.63
CA PHE A 116 0.09 2.19 2.94
C PHE A 116 -0.94 2.78 3.91
N PHE A 117 -1.65 3.84 3.53
CA PHE A 117 -2.57 4.51 4.44
C PHE A 117 -3.72 5.19 3.71
N THR A 118 -4.78 5.47 4.46
CA THR A 118 -5.87 6.35 4.07
C THR A 118 -5.71 7.67 4.83
N PRO A 119 -5.48 8.81 4.17
CA PRO A 119 -5.31 10.11 4.82
C PRO A 119 -6.60 10.63 5.46
#